data_AF-A0AAP0QB93-F1
#
_entry.id   AF-A0AAP0QB93-F1
#
_cell.length_a   1.000
_cell.length_b   1.000
_cell.length_c   1.000
_cell.angle_alpha   90.00
_cell.angle_beta   90.00
_cell.angle_gamma   90.00
#
_symmetry.space_group_name_H-M   'P 1'
#
loop_
_entity.id
_entity.type
_entity.pdbx_description
1 polymer ?
#
loop_
_entity_poly.entity_id
_entity_poly.type
_entity_poly.pdbx_seq_one_letter_code
_entity_poly.pdbx_strand_id
1 'polypeptide(L)'
;MVAPNYELVNNYKNVTCGFYTKTPGKVAPWLLHLGMHPRDRKGKGVVEAREREVKAKKLNVFDDIRKEHWYKPKVLVYADMISMLASNNLFEKVEMLCLYLKMERNLEGDTESFNALLRILMEFGFTRLVIECFRSMKAIGYDPDESMYRFQINGLESNGETGLSSTLKQEAEEYFGWPLELQEEEELLTL
;
A
#
# COMPACT_ATOMS: atom_id res chain seq x y z
N MET A 1 -30.59 -3.84 -13.71
CA MET A 1 -29.54 -3.09 -12.98
C MET A 1 -30.08 -2.79 -11.60
N VAL A 2 -29.41 -3.24 -10.53
CA VAL A 2 -29.77 -2.85 -9.16
C VAL A 2 -29.15 -1.48 -8.90
N ALA A 3 -29.93 -0.53 -8.41
CA ALA A 3 -29.43 0.80 -8.07
C ALA A 3 -28.46 0.69 -6.88
N PRO A 4 -27.29 1.37 -6.91
CA PRO A 4 -26.34 1.32 -5.82
C PRO A 4 -26.94 1.92 -4.54
N ASN A 5 -26.67 1.29 -3.39
CA ASN A 5 -27.12 1.78 -2.09
C ASN A 5 -26.50 3.17 -1.82
N TYR A 6 -27.35 4.19 -1.67
CA TYR A 6 -26.95 5.59 -1.53
C TYR A 6 -26.04 5.83 -0.30
N GLU A 7 -26.25 5.08 0.78
CA GLU A 7 -25.41 5.15 1.98
C GLU A 7 -24.00 4.60 1.70
N LEU A 8 -23.92 3.47 0.99
CA LEU A 8 -22.65 2.87 0.55
C LEU A 8 -21.89 3.79 -0.42
N VAL A 9 -22.58 4.45 -1.36
CA VAL A 9 -21.96 5.40 -2.30
C VAL A 9 -21.40 6.63 -1.58
N ASN A 10 -22.12 7.16 -0.58
CA ASN A 10 -21.61 8.28 0.21
C ASN A 10 -20.43 7.87 1.10
N ASN A 11 -20.49 6.68 1.70
CA ASN A 11 -19.38 6.12 2.46
C ASN A 11 -18.16 5.86 1.56
N TYR A 12 -18.36 5.40 0.32
CA TYR A 12 -17.32 5.23 -0.69
C TYR A 12 -16.60 6.54 -1.04
N LYS A 13 -17.35 7.62 -1.29
CA LYS A 13 -16.76 8.95 -1.55
C LYS A 13 -15.91 9.43 -0.38
N ASN A 14 -16.32 9.16 0.85
CA ASN A 14 -15.51 9.48 2.03
C ASN A 14 -14.23 8.62 2.10
N VAL A 15 -14.30 7.33 1.73
CA VAL A 15 -13.14 6.43 1.70
C VAL A 15 -12.14 6.81 0.60
N THR A 16 -12.61 7.29 -0.56
CA THR A 16 -11.77 7.57 -1.75
C THR A 16 -11.35 9.01 -1.93
N CYS A 17 -12.11 9.99 -1.43
CA CYS A 17 -11.91 11.41 -1.75
C CYS A 17 -11.29 12.23 -0.60
N GLY A 18 -11.19 11.72 0.62
CA GLY A 18 -10.68 12.57 1.70
C GLY A 18 -10.48 11.90 3.03
N PHE A 19 -9.22 11.52 3.31
CA PHE A 19 -8.64 11.69 4.64
C PHE A 19 -7.20 12.22 4.56
N TYR A 20 -6.91 13.10 3.60
CA TYR A 20 -5.76 14.00 3.68
C TYR A 20 -6.15 15.23 4.49
N THR A 21 -6.22 15.07 5.81
CA THR A 21 -5.76 16.12 6.72
C THR A 21 -4.71 15.53 7.64
N LYS A 22 -3.61 15.04 7.05
CA LYS A 22 -2.33 15.11 7.75
C LYS A 22 -1.98 16.59 7.82
N THR A 23 -2.33 17.25 8.91
CA THR A 23 -1.42 18.23 9.49
C THR A 23 -0.71 17.53 10.64
N PRO A 24 0.45 16.89 10.39
CA PRO A 24 1.29 16.40 11.48
C PRO A 24 1.62 17.60 12.37
N GLY A 25 1.30 17.51 13.66
CA GLY A 25 1.68 18.54 14.64
C GLY A 25 0.65 19.65 14.92
N LYS A 26 -0.54 19.67 14.30
CA LYS A 26 -1.62 20.59 14.75
C LYS A 26 -2.56 19.87 15.70
N VAL A 27 -2.58 20.31 16.96
CA VAL A 27 -3.56 19.87 17.97
C VAL A 27 -4.95 20.15 17.41
N ALA A 28 -5.81 19.13 17.31
CA ALA A 28 -7.16 19.32 16.78
C ALA A 28 -7.91 20.35 17.65
N PRO A 29 -8.47 21.44 17.08
CA PRO A 29 -9.02 22.57 17.85
C PRO A 29 -10.05 22.21 18.93
N TRP A 30 -10.73 21.07 18.77
CA TRP A 30 -11.70 20.55 19.74
C TRP A 30 -11.06 19.99 21.03
N LEU A 31 -9.76 19.63 21.02
CA LEU A 31 -9.05 19.15 22.22
C LEU A 31 -8.82 20.28 23.24
N LEU A 32 -8.60 21.50 22.76
CA LEU A 32 -8.44 22.69 23.63
C LEU A 32 -9.77 23.12 24.25
N HIS A 33 -10.88 23.02 23.51
CA HIS A 33 -12.23 23.32 24.02
C HIS A 33 -12.69 22.38 25.16
N LEU A 34 -12.13 21.16 25.22
CA LEU A 34 -12.40 20.18 26.28
C LEU A 34 -11.38 20.24 27.44
N GLY A 35 -10.45 21.20 27.42
CA GLY A 35 -9.43 21.35 28.46
C GLY A 35 -8.38 20.23 28.48
N MET A 36 -8.19 19.53 27.36
CA MET A 36 -7.26 18.39 27.27
C MET A 36 -5.91 18.85 26.72
N HIS A 37 -4.86 18.78 27.54
CA HIS A 37 -3.51 19.18 27.15
C HIS A 37 -2.79 18.03 26.43
N PRO A 38 -1.95 18.27 25.40
CA PRO A 38 -1.26 17.22 24.62
C PRO A 38 -0.39 16.22 25.41
N ARG A 39 -0.10 16.52 26.69
CA ARG A 39 0.64 15.65 27.62
C ARG A 39 -0.26 14.78 28.52
N ASP A 40 -1.57 14.93 28.45
CA ASP A 40 -2.50 14.14 29.26
C ASP A 40 -2.60 12.71 28.73
N ARG A 41 -2.16 11.73 29.52
CA ARG A 41 -2.24 10.29 29.20
C ARG A 41 -3.69 9.86 28.90
N LYS A 42 -4.68 10.53 29.49
CA LYS A 42 -6.11 10.34 29.19
C LYS A 42 -6.49 10.80 27.77
N GLY A 43 -5.88 11.89 27.28
CA GLY A 43 -6.14 12.38 25.92
C GLY A 43 -5.52 11.54 24.83
N LYS A 44 -4.32 10.99 25.07
CA LYS A 44 -3.68 10.05 24.13
C LYS A 44 -4.56 8.81 23.87
N GLY A 45 -5.12 8.20 24.93
CA GLY A 45 -6.00 7.03 24.78
C GLY A 45 -7.29 7.31 24.01
N VAL A 46 -7.90 8.49 24.22
CA VAL A 46 -9.11 8.91 23.49
C VAL A 46 -8.83 9.12 22.00
N VAL A 47 -7.69 9.73 21.65
CA VAL A 47 -7.29 9.92 20.25
C VAL A 47 -7.04 8.57 19.57
N GLU A 48 -6.26 7.68 20.20
CA GLU A 48 -6.00 6.36 19.63
C GLU A 48 -7.28 5.51 19.51
N ALA A 49 -8.21 5.60 20.47
CA ALA A 49 -9.51 4.92 20.38
C ALA A 49 -10.33 5.41 19.18
N ARG A 50 -10.39 6.73 18.98
CA ARG A 50 -11.07 7.32 17.83
C ARG A 50 -10.41 6.94 16.50
N GLU A 51 -9.07 6.92 16.45
CA GLU A 51 -8.35 6.45 15.26
C GLU A 51 -8.64 4.98 14.95
N ARG A 52 -8.69 4.10 15.96
CA ARG A 52 -9.08 2.69 15.77
C ARG A 52 -10.50 2.56 15.23
N GLU A 53 -11.45 3.35 15.74
CA GLU A 53 -12.83 3.36 15.27
C GLU A 53 -12.93 3.81 13.79
N VAL A 54 -12.22 4.89 13.43
CA VAL A 54 -12.18 5.38 12.04
C VAL A 54 -11.57 4.34 11.10
N LYS A 55 -10.47 3.69 11.51
CA LYS A 55 -9.83 2.61 10.74
C LYS A 55 -10.76 1.40 10.56
N ALA A 56 -11.43 0.98 11.63
CA ALA A 56 -12.39 -0.12 11.57
C ALA A 56 -13.56 0.19 10.63
N LYS A 57 -14.09 1.42 10.69
CA LYS A 57 -15.14 1.87 9.78
C LYS A 57 -14.66 1.91 8.33
N LYS A 58 -13.43 2.41 8.06
CA LYS A 58 -12.83 2.42 6.72
C LYS A 58 -12.72 1.00 6.15
N LEU A 59 -12.28 0.03 6.96
CA LEU A 59 -12.16 -1.37 6.56
C LEU A 59 -13.52 -2.02 6.28
N ASN A 60 -14.52 -1.82 7.14
CA ASN A 60 -15.85 -2.39 6.94
C ASN A 60 -16.49 -1.86 5.65
N VAL A 61 -16.42 -0.54 5.42
CA VAL A 61 -16.92 0.06 4.18
C VAL A 61 -16.20 -0.53 2.97
N PHE A 62 -14.87 -0.69 3.04
CA PHE A 62 -14.10 -1.31 1.96
C PHE A 62 -14.52 -2.76 1.67
N ASP A 63 -14.74 -3.56 2.72
CA ASP A 63 -15.18 -4.95 2.59
C ASP A 63 -16.57 -5.10 2.00
N ASP A 64 -17.46 -4.12 2.20
CA ASP A 64 -18.78 -4.10 1.58
C ASP A 64 -18.69 -3.67 0.11
N ILE A 65 -18.05 -2.52 -0.17
CA ILE A 65 -18.00 -1.97 -1.54
C ILE A 65 -17.26 -2.89 -2.52
N ARG A 66 -16.22 -3.62 -2.09
CA ARG A 66 -15.45 -4.47 -3.00
C ARG A 66 -16.25 -5.64 -3.56
N LYS A 67 -17.37 -5.98 -2.92
CA LYS A 67 -18.30 -7.05 -3.35
C LYS A 67 -19.37 -6.54 -4.30
N GLU A 68 -19.49 -5.22 -4.46
CA GLU A 68 -20.51 -4.59 -5.28
C GLU A 68 -20.17 -4.65 -6.77
N HIS A 69 -21.13 -5.04 -7.60
CA HIS A 69 -20.91 -5.24 -9.04
C HIS A 69 -20.55 -3.95 -9.81
N TRP A 70 -20.91 -2.78 -9.26
CA TRP A 70 -20.67 -1.48 -9.87
C TRP A 70 -19.33 -0.87 -9.43
N TYR A 71 -18.72 -1.44 -8.39
CA TYR A 71 -17.43 -0.98 -7.91
C TYR A 71 -16.33 -1.41 -8.87
N LYS A 72 -15.41 -0.49 -9.13
CA LYS A 72 -14.20 -0.76 -9.89
C LYS A 72 -13.02 -0.79 -8.91
N PRO A 73 -12.42 -1.98 -8.67
CA PRO A 73 -11.29 -2.12 -7.77
C PRO A 73 -10.11 -1.26 -8.21
N LYS A 74 -9.44 -0.61 -7.27
CA LYS A 74 -8.27 0.23 -7.54
C LYS A 74 -7.08 -0.22 -6.71
N VAL A 75 -5.92 -0.38 -7.35
CA VAL A 75 -4.66 -0.79 -6.69
C VAL A 75 -4.32 0.13 -5.52
N LEU A 76 -4.45 1.45 -5.72
CA LEU A 76 -4.12 2.43 -4.70
C LEU A 76 -5.02 2.33 -3.45
N VAL A 77 -6.31 1.98 -3.63
CA VAL A 77 -7.22 1.76 -2.48
C VAL A 77 -6.79 0.53 -1.69
N TYR A 78 -6.37 -0.54 -2.37
CA TYR A 78 -5.81 -1.72 -1.72
C TYR A 78 -4.50 -1.39 -0.98
N ALA A 79 -3.59 -0.65 -1.61
CA ALA A 79 -2.34 -0.19 -1.00
C ALA A 79 -2.59 0.58 0.31
N ASP A 80 -3.55 1.51 0.28
CA ASP A 80 -4.01 2.27 1.44
C ASP A 80 -4.49 1.37 2.60
N MET A 81 -5.34 0.38 2.30
CA MET A 81 -5.88 -0.53 3.31
C MET A 81 -4.77 -1.43 3.85
N ILE A 82 -3.88 -1.93 2.99
CA ILE A 82 -2.74 -2.77 3.37
C ILE A 82 -1.77 -2.00 4.27
N SER A 83 -1.40 -0.77 3.92
CA SER A 83 -0.56 0.09 4.78
C SER A 83 -1.20 0.33 6.14
N MET A 84 -2.51 0.61 6.17
CA MET A 84 -3.26 0.77 7.41
C MET A 84 -3.24 -0.51 8.25
N LEU A 85 -3.43 -1.69 7.67
CA LEU A 85 -3.42 -2.95 8.41
C LEU A 85 -2.01 -3.32 8.90
N ALA A 86 -1.01 -3.19 8.04
CA ALA A 86 0.38 -3.53 8.34
C ALA A 86 0.94 -2.65 9.48
N SER A 87 0.70 -1.33 9.44
CA SER A 87 1.09 -0.41 10.52
C SER A 87 0.37 -0.65 11.86
N ASN A 88 -0.65 -1.50 11.88
CA ASN A 88 -1.36 -1.93 13.09
C ASN A 88 -1.08 -3.40 13.44
N ASN A 89 -0.06 -4.01 12.83
CA ASN A 89 0.34 -5.39 13.01
C ASN A 89 -0.77 -6.43 12.71
N LEU A 90 -1.72 -6.08 11.84
CA LEU A 90 -2.82 -6.97 11.44
C LEU A 90 -2.43 -7.77 10.19
N PHE A 91 -1.35 -8.56 10.30
CA PHE A 91 -0.69 -9.19 9.16
C PHE A 91 -1.54 -10.25 8.45
N GLU A 92 -2.35 -11.02 9.18
CA GLU A 92 -3.31 -11.96 8.56
C GLU A 92 -4.28 -11.24 7.61
N LYS A 93 -4.73 -10.03 7.99
CA LYS A 93 -5.62 -9.23 7.14
C LYS A 93 -4.88 -8.64 5.94
N VAL A 94 -3.59 -8.34 6.06
CA VAL A 94 -2.74 -7.94 4.93
C VAL A 94 -2.69 -9.05 3.89
N GLU A 95 -2.39 -10.28 4.30
CA GLU A 95 -2.38 -11.44 3.40
C GLU A 95 -3.74 -11.63 2.72
N MET A 96 -4.83 -11.53 3.47
CA MET A 96 -6.19 -11.62 2.92
C MET A 96 -6.49 -10.54 1.88
N LEU A 97 -6.10 -9.28 2.12
CA LEU A 97 -6.31 -8.21 1.13
C LEU A 97 -5.47 -8.41 -0.12
N CYS A 98 -4.23 -8.90 -0.01
CA CYS A 98 -3.41 -9.24 -1.17
C CYS A 98 -4.02 -10.41 -1.97
N LEU A 99 -4.63 -11.40 -1.31
CA LEU A 99 -5.38 -12.45 -2.00
C LEU A 99 -6.59 -11.88 -2.75
N TYR A 100 -7.38 -11.00 -2.12
CA TYR A 100 -8.50 -10.36 -2.79
C TYR A 100 -8.08 -9.52 -3.99
N LEU A 101 -7.00 -8.73 -3.85
CA LEU A 101 -6.44 -7.93 -4.95
C LEU A 101 -6.15 -8.78 -6.19
N LYS A 102 -5.54 -9.97 -6.01
CA LYS A 102 -5.22 -10.89 -7.13
C LYS A 102 -6.45 -11.51 -7.79
N MET A 103 -7.58 -11.57 -7.07
CA MET A 103 -8.83 -12.13 -7.58
C MET A 103 -9.67 -11.09 -8.33
N GLU A 104 -9.27 -9.82 -8.33
CA GLU A 104 -9.99 -8.76 -9.01
C GLU A 104 -9.92 -8.90 -10.53
N ARG A 105 -11.08 -8.86 -11.20
CA ARG A 105 -11.17 -9.05 -12.67
C ARG A 105 -10.99 -7.77 -13.47
N ASN A 106 -11.29 -6.61 -12.87
CA ASN A 106 -11.27 -5.29 -13.51
C ASN A 106 -10.46 -4.31 -12.67
N LEU A 107 -9.28 -4.75 -12.21
CA LEU A 107 -8.41 -3.96 -11.35
C LEU A 107 -7.86 -2.74 -12.12
N GLU A 108 -8.27 -1.54 -11.71
CA GLU A 108 -7.73 -0.28 -12.23
C GLU A 108 -6.45 0.07 -11.45
N GLY A 109 -5.39 0.35 -12.20
CA GLY A 109 -4.11 0.76 -11.64
C GLY A 109 -3.21 1.38 -12.69
N ASP A 110 -2.04 1.80 -12.25
CA ASP A 110 -0.92 2.24 -13.05
C ASP A 110 0.37 1.78 -12.38
N THR A 111 1.50 1.97 -13.06
CA THR A 111 2.82 1.61 -12.55
C THR A 111 3.09 2.25 -11.19
N GLU A 112 2.69 3.52 -10.98
CA GLU A 112 2.90 4.22 -9.71
C GLU A 112 2.10 3.58 -8.55
N SER A 113 0.84 3.23 -8.78
CA SER A 113 -0.01 2.58 -7.77
C SER A 113 0.52 1.21 -7.37
N PHE A 114 1.03 0.43 -8.33
CA PHE A 114 1.68 -0.84 -8.03
C PHE A 114 3.00 -0.66 -7.29
N ASN A 115 3.82 0.30 -7.70
CA ASN A 115 5.07 0.62 -7.01
C ASN A 115 4.80 1.03 -5.55
N ALA A 116 3.75 1.81 -5.30
CA ALA A 116 3.34 2.18 -3.95
C ALA A 116 2.96 0.93 -3.12
N LEU A 117 2.14 0.04 -3.66
CA LEU A 117 1.77 -1.22 -3.00
C LEU A 117 2.99 -2.07 -2.65
N LEU A 118 3.89 -2.26 -3.61
CA LEU A 118 5.09 -3.10 -3.45
C LEU A 118 6.08 -2.50 -2.44
N ARG A 119 6.23 -1.17 -2.41
CA ARG A 119 6.99 -0.45 -1.39
C ARG A 119 6.45 -0.69 0.01
N ILE A 120 5.13 -0.58 0.19
CA ILE A 120 4.48 -0.84 1.47
C ILE A 120 4.76 -2.29 1.91
N LEU A 121 4.55 -3.26 1.03
CA LEU A 121 4.79 -4.67 1.37
C LEU A 121 6.24 -4.94 1.75
N MET A 122 7.20 -4.34 1.04
CA MET A 122 8.63 -4.48 1.33
C MET A 122 9.01 -3.85 2.69
N GLU A 123 8.49 -2.66 2.99
CA GLU A 123 8.74 -1.95 4.26
C GLU A 123 8.34 -2.78 5.48
N PHE A 124 7.26 -3.55 5.37
CA PHE A 124 6.78 -4.43 6.42
C PHE A 124 7.30 -5.87 6.32
N GLY A 125 8.27 -6.15 5.43
CA GLY A 125 8.92 -7.46 5.33
C GLY A 125 8.08 -8.55 4.66
N PHE A 126 7.02 -8.19 3.93
CA PHE A 126 6.19 -9.14 3.19
C PHE A 126 6.82 -9.54 1.84
N THR A 127 8.07 -9.98 1.86
CA THR A 127 8.91 -10.30 0.69
C THR A 127 8.24 -11.26 -0.29
N ARG A 128 7.58 -12.31 0.23
CA ARG A 128 6.78 -13.24 -0.58
C ARG A 128 5.64 -12.53 -1.33
N LEU A 129 4.89 -11.67 -0.65
CA LEU A 129 3.78 -10.93 -1.26
C LEU A 129 4.27 -9.90 -2.28
N VAL A 130 5.45 -9.31 -2.05
CA VAL A 130 6.11 -8.42 -3.03
C VAL A 130 6.27 -9.16 -4.36
N ILE A 131 6.92 -10.33 -4.36
CA ILE A 131 7.15 -11.11 -5.59
C ILE A 131 5.83 -11.51 -6.26
N GLU A 132 4.84 -11.94 -5.49
CA GLU A 132 3.55 -12.35 -6.05
C GLU A 132 2.77 -11.18 -6.65
N CYS A 133 2.77 -10.01 -6.01
CA CYS A 133 2.12 -8.81 -6.52
C CYS A 133 2.88 -8.26 -7.73
N PHE A 134 4.21 -8.33 -7.73
CA PHE A 134 5.07 -7.92 -8.84
C PHE A 134 4.81 -8.76 -10.10
N ARG A 135 4.71 -10.08 -9.95
CA ARG A 135 4.32 -10.98 -11.06
C ARG A 135 2.90 -10.70 -11.55
N SER A 136 1.97 -10.41 -10.63
CA SER A 136 0.59 -10.08 -10.99
C SER A 136 0.51 -8.77 -11.78
N MET A 137 1.28 -7.74 -11.39
CA MET A 137 1.41 -6.46 -12.10
C MET A 137 1.84 -6.70 -13.57
N LYS A 138 2.90 -7.50 -13.79
CA LYS A 138 3.35 -7.88 -15.14
C LYS A 138 2.30 -8.66 -15.91
N ALA A 139 1.63 -9.61 -15.27
CA ALA A 139 0.63 -10.47 -15.91
C ALA A 139 -0.60 -9.71 -16.43
N ILE A 140 -0.96 -8.59 -15.80
CA ILE A 140 -2.06 -7.72 -16.26
C ILE A 140 -1.57 -6.57 -17.17
N GLY A 141 -0.29 -6.60 -17.57
CA GLY A 141 0.27 -5.72 -18.61
C GLY A 141 0.92 -4.43 -18.11
N TYR A 142 1.19 -4.27 -16.81
CA TYR A 142 1.97 -3.14 -16.31
C TYR A 142 3.44 -3.53 -16.20
N ASP A 143 4.29 -2.73 -16.85
CA ASP A 143 5.72 -2.95 -16.87
C ASP A 143 6.41 -2.22 -15.70
N PRO A 144 7.22 -2.91 -14.88
CA PRO A 144 8.03 -2.27 -13.88
C PRO A 144 9.21 -1.54 -14.51
N ASP A 145 9.50 -0.33 -14.01
CA ASP A 145 10.70 0.38 -14.40
C ASP A 145 11.96 -0.18 -13.72
N GLU A 146 13.12 0.19 -14.26
CA GLU A 146 14.43 -0.21 -13.74
C GLU A 146 14.62 0.17 -12.26
N SER A 147 14.10 1.33 -11.87
CA SER A 147 14.15 1.80 -10.48
C SER A 147 13.39 0.87 -9.55
N MET A 148 12.30 0.27 -10.01
CA MET A 148 11.46 -0.63 -9.24
C MET A 148 12.10 -2.01 -9.08
N TYR A 149 12.78 -2.50 -10.11
CA TYR A 149 13.62 -3.69 -10.00
C TYR A 149 14.73 -3.47 -8.97
N ARG A 150 15.48 -2.37 -9.07
CA ARG A 150 16.56 -2.04 -8.11
C ARG A 150 16.04 -1.91 -6.67
N PHE A 151 14.91 -1.23 -6.48
CA PHE A 151 14.28 -1.10 -5.17
C PHE A 151 13.94 -2.49 -4.57
N GLN A 152 13.37 -3.38 -5.36
CA GLN A 152 13.00 -4.71 -4.88
C GLN A 152 14.21 -5.60 -4.61
N ILE A 153 15.22 -5.59 -5.48
CA ILE A 153 16.48 -6.32 -5.29
C ILE A 153 17.10 -5.92 -3.94
N ASN A 154 17.30 -4.62 -3.72
CA ASN A 154 17.88 -4.11 -2.48
C ASN A 154 17.00 -4.42 -1.26
N GLY A 155 15.68 -4.29 -1.42
CA GLY A 155 14.71 -4.63 -0.37
C GLY A 155 14.76 -6.11 0.02
N LEU A 156 14.82 -7.02 -0.95
CA LEU A 156 14.93 -8.46 -0.70
C LEU A 156 16.24 -8.82 0.00
N GLU A 157 17.36 -8.24 -0.43
CA GLU A 157 18.68 -8.45 0.20
C GLU A 157 18.70 -7.99 1.65
N SER A 158 18.14 -6.80 1.92
CA SER A 158 18.04 -6.25 3.28
C SER A 158 17.15 -7.10 4.20
N ASN A 159 16.18 -7.83 3.65
CA ASN A 159 15.34 -8.77 4.37
C ASN A 159 15.93 -10.21 4.42
N GLY A 160 17.13 -10.43 3.87
CA GLY A 160 17.81 -11.73 3.87
C GLY A 160 17.34 -12.71 2.79
N GLU A 161 16.50 -12.27 1.84
CA GLU A 161 15.93 -13.08 0.77
C GLU A 161 16.86 -13.19 -0.44
N THR A 162 18.09 -13.62 -0.22
CA THR A 162 19.15 -13.64 -1.24
C THR A 162 18.78 -14.45 -2.48
N GLY A 163 18.07 -15.57 -2.32
CA GLY A 163 17.62 -16.39 -3.46
C GLY A 163 16.58 -15.68 -4.35
N LEU A 164 15.64 -14.94 -3.74
CA LEU A 164 14.66 -14.14 -4.48
C LEU A 164 15.33 -12.93 -5.15
N SER A 165 16.28 -12.29 -4.47
CA SER A 165 17.11 -11.22 -5.05
C SER A 165 17.85 -11.71 -6.30
N SER A 166 18.59 -12.81 -6.22
CA SER A 166 19.33 -13.35 -7.36
C SER A 166 18.43 -13.70 -8.54
N THR A 167 17.25 -14.27 -8.27
CA THR A 167 16.25 -14.55 -9.32
C THR A 167 15.79 -13.27 -10.00
N LEU A 168 15.51 -12.21 -9.22
CA LEU A 168 15.03 -10.94 -9.74
C LEU A 168 16.14 -10.18 -10.51
N LYS A 169 17.41 -10.32 -10.09
CA LYS A 169 18.58 -9.80 -10.82
C LYS A 169 18.72 -10.43 -12.20
N GLN A 170 18.65 -11.76 -12.27
CA GLN A 170 18.71 -12.48 -13.55
C GLN A 170 17.54 -12.08 -14.45
N GLU A 171 16.33 -12.01 -13.90
CA GLU A 171 15.14 -11.59 -14.66
C GLU A 171 15.30 -10.17 -15.22
N ALA A 172 15.86 -9.25 -14.43
CA ALA A 172 16.13 -7.88 -14.86
C ALA A 172 17.20 -7.82 -15.96
N GLU A 173 18.28 -8.60 -15.85
CA GLU A 173 19.31 -8.68 -16.88
C GLU A 173 18.77 -9.24 -18.20
N GLU A 174 17.93 -10.27 -18.14
CA GLU A 174 17.24 -10.81 -19.30
C GLU A 174 16.28 -9.80 -19.93
N TYR A 175 15.66 -8.95 -19.11
CA TYR A 175 14.68 -7.95 -19.56
C TYR A 175 15.34 -6.70 -20.17
N PHE A 176 16.34 -6.13 -19.50
CA PHE A 176 17.00 -4.88 -19.90
C PHE A 176 18.22 -5.12 -20.80
N GLY A 177 18.82 -6.30 -20.76
CA GLY A 177 20.03 -6.65 -21.53
C GLY A 177 21.35 -6.29 -20.85
N TRP A 178 21.32 -5.85 -19.59
CA TRP A 178 22.51 -5.62 -18.75
C TRP A 178 22.24 -5.84 -17.26
N PRO A 179 23.26 -6.21 -16.45
CA PRO A 179 23.11 -6.31 -15.00
C PRO A 179 22.77 -4.94 -14.37
N LEU A 180 21.73 -4.91 -13.53
CA LEU A 180 21.34 -3.69 -12.79
C LEU A 180 22.31 -3.27 -11.67
N GLU A 181 23.38 -4.03 -11.46
CA GLU A 181 24.41 -3.81 -10.42
C GLU A 181 25.42 -2.71 -10.79
N LEU A 182 25.38 -2.17 -12.02
CA LEU A 182 26.46 -1.35 -12.59
C LEU A 182 26.26 0.18 -12.57
N GLN A 183 25.43 0.75 -11.69
CA GLN A 183 25.25 2.21 -11.64
C GLN A 183 25.82 2.94 -10.42
N GLU A 184 26.66 2.30 -9.60
CA GLU A 184 27.39 3.02 -8.53
C GLU A 184 28.85 3.38 -8.87
N GLU A 185 29.43 2.90 -9.99
CA GLU A 185 30.86 3.17 -10.31
C GLU A 185 31.15 4.01 -11.57
N GLU A 186 30.19 4.29 -12.47
CA GLU A 186 30.50 5.06 -13.70
C GLU A 186 30.37 6.60 -13.59
N GLU A 187 29.81 7.14 -12.51
CA GLU A 187 29.77 8.61 -12.30
C GLU A 187 31.05 9.21 -11.66
N LEU A 188 32.05 8.38 -11.30
CA LEU A 188 33.32 8.85 -10.73
C LEU A 188 34.52 8.82 -11.70
N LEU A 189 34.32 8.52 -12.99
CA LEU A 189 35.41 8.51 -13.99
C LEU A 189 35.26 9.55 -15.10
N THR A 190 34.36 10.54 -14.97
CA THR A 190 34.21 11.63 -15.95
C THR A 190 34.26 13.05 -15.40
N LEU A 191 34.76 13.28 -14.17
CA LEU A 191 35.05 14.62 -13.64
C LEU A 191 36.47 14.73 -13.07
#